data_AF-A0AAW5RBY7-F1
#
_entry.id   AF-A0AAW5RBY7-F1
#
_cell.length_a   1.000
_cell.length_b   1.000
_cell.length_c   1.000
_cell.angle_alpha   90.00
_cell.angle_beta   90.00
_cell.angle_gamma   90.00
#
_symmetry.space_group_name_H-M   'P 1'
#
loop_
_entity.id
_entity.type
_entity.pdbx_description
1 polymer ?
#
loop_
_entity_poly.entity_id
_entity_poly.type
_entity_poly.pdbx_seq_one_letter_code
_entity_poly.pdbx_strand_id
1 'polypeptide(L)' 'MVDKTEISNPIEIKDCSIERVAFDLMLLISNEETYYGKAKSKEANPREYYLKLYNQCHKTVYNRNQDIDKLLQD' A
#
# COMPACT_ATOMS: atom_id res chain seq x y z
N MET A 1 -3.80 -29.81 -29.25
CA MET A 1 -3.53 -30.05 -27.81
C MET A 1 -3.55 -28.68 -27.16
N VAL A 2 -4.54 -28.42 -26.29
CA VAL A 2 -4.65 -27.17 -25.53
C VAL A 2 -4.04 -27.48 -24.17
N ASP A 3 -2.89 -26.90 -23.88
CA ASP A 3 -2.28 -26.95 -22.56
C ASP A 3 -3.26 -26.34 -21.56
N LYS A 4 -3.85 -27.20 -20.73
CA LYS A 4 -4.57 -26.76 -19.55
C LYS A 4 -3.50 -26.42 -18.52
N THR A 5 -3.24 -25.14 -18.31
CA THR A 5 -2.56 -24.66 -17.11
C THR A 5 -3.45 -24.97 -15.92
N GLU A 6 -3.26 -26.16 -15.34
CA GLU A 6 -3.88 -26.55 -14.09
C GLU A 6 -3.25 -25.72 -12.98
N ILE A 7 -4.01 -24.76 -12.45
CA ILE A 7 -3.63 -23.99 -11.27
C ILE A 7 -3.65 -24.97 -10.10
N SER A 8 -2.48 -25.50 -9.74
CA SER A 8 -2.36 -26.63 -8.80
C SER A 8 -2.72 -26.29 -7.34
N ASN A 9 -2.88 -25.01 -7.01
CA ASN A 9 -3.23 -24.55 -5.67
C ASN A 9 -4.47 -23.64 -5.70
N PRO A 10 -5.36 -23.70 -4.70
CA PRO A 10 -6.44 -22.72 -4.56
C PRO A 10 -5.87 -21.30 -4.57
N ILE A 11 -6.54 -20.37 -5.25
CA ILE A 11 -6.20 -18.95 -5.16
C ILE A 11 -6.55 -18.50 -3.74
N GLU A 12 -5.55 -18.41 -2.87
CA GLU A 12 -5.71 -17.85 -1.53
C GLU A 12 -5.83 -16.33 -1.64
N ILE A 13 -7.04 -15.81 -1.45
CA ILE A 13 -7.28 -14.37 -1.33
C ILE A 13 -6.83 -13.96 0.08
N LYS A 14 -5.64 -13.35 0.19
CA LYS A 14 -5.12 -12.83 1.45
C LYS A 14 -5.75 -11.47 1.73
N ASP A 15 -6.93 -11.47 2.35
CA ASP A 15 -7.68 -10.24 2.68
C ASP A 15 -6.89 -9.27 3.59
N CYS A 16 -5.94 -9.79 4.38
CA CYS A 16 -5.08 -9.01 5.29
C CYS A 16 -3.61 -8.94 4.81
N SER A 17 -3.36 -9.01 3.50
CA SER A 17 -1.99 -8.86 3.00
C SER A 17 -1.44 -7.45 3.28
N ILE A 18 -0.11 -7.35 3.39
CA ILE A 18 0.58 -6.06 3.61
C ILE A 18 0.23 -5.08 2.49
N GLU A 19 0.13 -5.58 1.26
CA GLU A 19 -0.23 -4.82 0.08
C GLU A 19 -1.64 -4.25 0.18
N ARG A 20 -2.61 -5.05 0.67
CA ARG A 20 -3.99 -4.59 0.84
C ARG A 20 -4.09 -3.49 1.89
N VAL A 21 -3.48 -3.69 3.05
CA VAL A 21 -3.48 -2.69 4.14
C VAL A 21 -2.73 -1.42 3.71
N ALA A 22 -1.62 -1.55 2.98
CA ALA A 22 -0.87 -0.41 2.45
C ALA A 22 -1.69 0.39 1.42
N PHE A 23 -2.44 -0.30 0.56
CA PHE A 23 -3.32 0.33 -0.41
C PHE A 23 -4.49 1.07 0.26
N ASP A 24 -5.13 0.45 1.26
CA ASP A 24 -6.23 1.08 2.00
C ASP A 24 -5.73 2.33 2.77
N LEU A 25 -4.53 2.26 3.36
CA LEU A 25 -3.88 3.41 4.01
C LEU A 25 -3.58 4.54 3.02
N MET A 26 -3.07 4.21 1.83
CA MET A 26 -2.81 5.19 0.76
C MET A 26 -4.10 5.91 0.35
N LEU A 27 -5.21 5.18 0.19
CA LEU A 27 -6.50 5.77 -0.15
C LEU A 27 -7.01 6.72 0.94
N LEU A 28 -6.91 6.32 2.21
CA LEU A 28 -7.31 7.18 3.33
C LEU A 28 -6.52 8.49 3.33
N ILE A 29 -5.19 8.44 3.18
CA ILE A 29 -4.34 9.64 3.14
C ILE A 29 -4.71 10.53 1.95
N SER A 30 -4.84 9.95 0.76
CA SER A 30 -5.21 10.72 -0.44
C SER A 30 -6.57 11.39 -0.33
N ASN A 31 -7.54 10.73 0.30
CA ASN A 31 -8.88 11.29 0.53
C ASN A 31 -8.84 12.47 1.50
N GLU A 32 -8.09 12.34 2.61
CA GLU A 32 -7.89 13.42 3.58
C GLU A 32 -7.17 14.62 2.97
N GLU A 33 -6.08 14.39 2.22
CA GLU A 33 -5.37 15.46 1.50
C GLU A 33 -6.30 16.18 0.51
N THR A 34 -7.21 15.44 -0.12
CA THR A 34 -8.21 16.01 -1.02
C THR A 34 -9.25 16.85 -0.27
N TYR A 35 -9.75 16.35 0.85
CA TYR A 35 -10.72 17.04 1.70
C TYR A 35 -10.19 18.39 2.21
N TYR A 36 -8.93 18.45 2.66
CA TYR A 36 -8.29 19.68 3.13
C TYR A 36 -7.74 20.59 2.01
N GLY A 37 -8.03 20.30 0.74
CA GLY A 37 -7.59 21.11 -0.38
C GLY A 37 -6.07 21.06 -0.66
N LYS A 38 -5.36 20.09 -0.08
CA LYS A 38 -3.92 19.83 -0.27
C LYS A 38 -3.68 18.65 -1.22
N ALA A 39 -4.60 18.44 -2.16
CA ALA A 39 -4.58 17.31 -3.08
C ALA A 39 -3.35 17.34 -3.99
N LYS A 40 -2.26 16.68 -3.58
CA LYS A 40 -1.05 16.49 -4.42
C LYS A 40 -1.35 15.70 -5.69
N SER A 41 -2.44 14.93 -5.69
CA SER A 41 -3.00 14.28 -6.88
C SER A 41 -3.50 15.26 -7.96
N LYS A 42 -3.55 16.57 -7.70
CA LYS A 42 -3.87 17.61 -8.69
C LYS A 42 -2.62 18.30 -9.27
N GLU A 43 -1.43 17.95 -8.79
CA GLU A 43 -0.16 18.49 -9.30
C GLU A 43 0.23 17.87 -10.65
N ALA A 44 1.31 18.36 -11.27
CA ALA A 44 1.72 18.01 -12.63
C ALA A 44 2.01 16.50 -12.86
N ASN A 45 2.23 15.71 -11.80
CA ASN A 45 2.56 14.28 -11.88
C ASN A 45 1.83 13.43 -10.82
N PRO A 46 0.51 13.23 -10.95
CA PRO A 46 -0.28 12.51 -9.95
C PRO A 46 0.13 11.04 -9.81
N ARG A 47 0.58 10.41 -10.91
CA ARG A 47 1.06 9.01 -10.91
C ARG A 47 2.26 8.84 -9.98
N GLU A 48 3.23 9.75 -10.04
CA GLU A 48 4.43 9.69 -9.22
C GLU A 48 4.09 9.86 -7.73
N TYR A 49 3.15 10.76 -7.41
CA TYR A 49 2.63 10.94 -6.06
C TYR A 49 2.06 9.63 -5.49
N TYR A 50 1.16 8.96 -6.21
CA TYR A 50 0.55 7.71 -5.72
C TYR A 50 1.59 6.59 -5.57
N LEU A 51 2.55 6.47 -6.48
CA LEU A 51 3.63 5.47 -6.37
C LEU A 51 4.53 5.72 -5.16
N LYS A 52 4.87 6.98 -4.88
CA LYS A 52 5.64 7.35 -3.69
C LYS A 52 4.83 7.10 -2.41
N LEU A 53 3.57 7.50 -2.39
CA LEU A 53 2.69 7.33 -1.24
C LEU A 53 2.46 5.85 -0.93
N TYR A 54 2.20 5.03 -1.96
CA TYR A 54 2.08 3.58 -1.80
C TYR A 54 3.36 2.98 -1.21
N ASN A 55 4.53 3.34 -1.72
CA ASN A 55 5.80 2.86 -1.18
C ASN A 55 6.02 3.26 0.29
N GLN A 56 5.58 4.45 0.68
CA GLN A 56 5.62 4.88 2.09
C GLN A 56 4.67 4.04 2.94
N CYS A 57 3.41 3.87 2.51
CA CYS A 57 2.43 3.06 3.21
C CYS A 57 2.88 1.61 3.34
N HIS A 58 3.44 1.04 2.28
CA HIS A 58 3.95 -0.32 2.26
C HIS A 58 5.09 -0.51 3.26
N LYS A 59 6.06 0.41 3.34
CA LYS A 59 7.12 0.37 4.36
C LYS A 59 6.56 0.46 5.77
N THR A 60 5.62 1.37 6.02
CA THR A 60 4.98 1.53 7.33
C THR A 60 4.25 0.27 7.77
N VAL A 61 3.48 -0.35 6.88
CA VAL A 61 2.73 -1.58 7.18
C VAL A 61 3.68 -2.78 7.32
N TYR A 62 4.70 -2.88 6.48
CA TYR A 62 5.72 -3.92 6.58
C TYR A 62 6.47 -3.85 7.93
N ASN A 63 6.78 -2.64 8.38
CA ASN A 63 7.44 -2.39 9.66
C ASN A 63 6.51 -2.53 10.88
N ARG A 64 5.21 -2.90 10.74
CA ARG A 64 4.35 -3.17 11.91
C ARG A 64 4.84 -4.32 12.79
N ASN A 65 5.68 -5.20 12.26
CA ASN A 65 6.35 -6.24 13.05
C ASN A 65 7.60 -5.74 13.78
N GLN A 66 8.01 -4.49 13.55
CA GLN A 66 9.09 -3.84 14.29
C GLN A 66 8.48 -3.00 15.41
N ASP A 67 8.89 -3.33 16.63
CA ASP A 67 8.60 -2.57 17.83
C ASP A 67 9.25 -1.19 17.70
N ILE A 68 8.45 -0.15 17.41
CA ILE A 68 8.95 1.21 17.14
C ILE A 68 9.72 1.75 18.36
N ASP A 69 9.33 1.34 19.56
CA ASP A 69 10.01 1.69 20.81
C ASP A 69 11.43 1.09 20.89
N LYS A 70 11.71 -0.02 20.20
CA LYS A 70 13.06 -0.58 20.10
C LYS A 70 13.90 0.07 18.99
N LEU A 71 13.26 0.52 17.91
CA LEU A 71 13.96 1.17 16.79
C LEU A 71 14.46 2.58 17.16
N LEU A 72 13.82 3.24 18.11
CA LEU A 72 14.16 4.60 18.57
C LEU A 72 15.13 4.63 19.77
N GLN A 73 15.63 3.47 20.22
CA GLN A 73 16.59 3.36 21.33
C GLN A 73 18.07 3.33 20.88
N ASP A 74 18.35 3.25 19.58
CA ASP A 74 19.68 3.42 18.97
C ASP A 74 19.89 4.84 18.43
#